data_AF-A0A356CIZ9-F1
#
_entry.id   AF-A0A356CIZ9-F1
#
_cell.length_a   1.000
_cell.length_b   1.000
_cell.length_c   1.000
_cell.angle_alpha   90.00
_cell.angle_beta   90.00
_cell.angle_gamma   90.00
#
_symmetry.space_group_name_H-M   'P 1'
#
loop_
_entity.id
_entity.type
_entity.pdbx_description
1 polymer ?
#
loop_
_entity_poly.entity_id
_entity_poly.type
_entity_poly.pdbx_seq_one_letter_code
_entity_poly.pdbx_strand_id
1 'polypeptide(L)'
;MPLKASDDVNLRDRLQTGLEQLGLSFDDHQVSQLLRYIALLEQWNVAYNLTAVKDPQEMIDLHILDSLAVAKYLHAENILDVGSGAGLPGIPL
;
A
#
# COMPACT_ATOMS: atom_id res chain seq x y z
N MET A 1 -15.18 8.27 -3.27
CA MET A 1 -16.45 7.55 -3.03
C MET A 1 -16.10 6.44 -2.04
N PRO A 2 -16.86 6.21 -0.95
CA PRO A 2 -16.50 5.13 -0.04
C PRO A 2 -16.52 3.80 -0.78
N LEU A 3 -15.47 2.99 -0.62
CA LEU A 3 -15.42 1.61 -1.12
C LEU A 3 -16.67 0.86 -0.64
N LYS A 4 -17.30 0.07 -1.51
CA LYS A 4 -18.42 -0.76 -1.08
C LYS A 4 -17.90 -1.81 -0.09
N ALA A 5 -18.69 -2.17 0.91
CA ALA A 5 -18.27 -3.12 1.95
C ALA A 5 -17.79 -4.48 1.39
N SER A 6 -18.29 -4.91 0.23
CA SER A 6 -17.83 -6.12 -0.47
C SER A 6 -16.44 -5.98 -1.10
N ASP A 7 -16.09 -4.78 -1.56
CA ASP A 7 -14.80 -4.50 -2.21
C ASP A 7 -13.70 -4.38 -1.14
N ASP A 8 -14.05 -3.82 0.02
CA ASP A 8 -13.16 -3.67 1.18
C ASP A 8 -12.73 -5.04 1.78
N VAL A 9 -13.64 -6.00 1.87
CA VAL A 9 -13.31 -7.37 2.32
C VAL A 9 -12.31 -8.03 1.36
N ASN A 10 -12.50 -7.90 0.05
CA ASN A 10 -11.63 -8.52 -0.95
C ASN A 10 -10.22 -7.90 -0.96
N LEU A 11 -10.13 -6.57 -0.80
CA LEU A 11 -8.85 -5.86 -0.71
C LEU A 11 -8.06 -6.26 0.55
N ARG A 12 -8.75 -6.39 1.68
CA ARG A 12 -8.12 -6.85 2.93
C ARG A 12 -7.52 -8.25 2.78
N ASP A 13 -8.30 -9.20 2.26
CA ASP A 13 -7.85 -10.58 2.05
C ASP A 13 -6.64 -10.63 1.11
N ARG A 14 -6.65 -9.83 0.04
CA ARG A 14 -5.52 -9.73 -0.91
C ARG A 14 -4.25 -9.23 -0.22
N LEU A 15 -4.36 -8.13 0.54
CA LEU A 15 -3.23 -7.55 1.27
C LEU A 15 -2.67 -8.52 2.31
N GLN A 16 -3.53 -9.15 3.13
CA GLN A 16 -3.10 -10.10 4.15
C GLN A 16 -2.38 -11.30 3.53
N THR A 17 -2.94 -11.87 2.46
CA THR A 17 -2.29 -12.97 1.72
C THR A 17 -0.91 -12.56 1.21
N GLY A 18 -0.76 -11.35 0.67
CA GLY A 18 0.53 -10.85 0.19
C GLY A 18 1.56 -10.63 1.31
N LEU A 19 1.12 -10.09 2.45
CA LEU A 19 1.98 -9.90 3.62
C LEU A 19 2.49 -11.24 4.17
N GLU A 20 1.62 -12.25 4.24
CA GLU A 20 1.99 -13.61 4.63
C GLU A 20 3.04 -14.20 3.68
N GLN A 21 2.87 -14.03 2.36
CA GLN A 21 3.85 -14.49 1.37
C GLN A 21 5.20 -13.79 1.46
N LEU A 22 5.21 -12.51 1.87
CA LEU A 22 6.44 -11.75 2.13
C LEU A 22 7.08 -12.13 3.48
N GLY A 23 6.39 -12.89 4.34
CA GLY A 23 6.82 -13.22 5.68
C GLY A 23 6.76 -12.03 6.64
N LEU A 24 5.87 -11.06 6.38
CA LEU A 24 5.69 -9.86 7.19
C LEU A 24 4.45 -10.02 8.07
N SER A 25 4.61 -9.75 9.37
CA SER A 25 3.49 -9.76 10.32
C SER A 25 3.03 -8.34 10.59
N PHE A 26 1.78 -8.05 10.24
CA PHE A 26 1.12 -6.77 10.49
C PHE A 26 -0.08 -7.01 11.40
N ASP A 27 -0.34 -6.07 12.31
CA ASP A 27 -1.57 -6.08 13.09
C ASP A 27 -2.76 -5.50 12.30
N ASP A 28 -3.98 -5.68 12.83
CA ASP A 28 -5.20 -5.19 12.19
C ASP A 28 -5.20 -3.67 11.97
N HIS A 29 -4.52 -2.91 12.84
CA HIS A 29 -4.44 -1.46 12.72
C HIS A 29 -3.56 -1.07 11.54
N GLN A 30 -2.38 -1.68 11.39
CA GLN A 30 -1.46 -1.45 10.28
C GLN A 30 -2.10 -1.86 8.94
N VAL A 31 -2.78 -3.01 8.90
CA VAL A 31 -3.56 -3.43 7.72
C VAL A 31 -4.60 -2.37 7.35
N SER A 32 -5.37 -1.89 8.34
CA SER A 32 -6.35 -0.82 8.10
C SER A 32 -5.72 0.52 7.69
N GLN A 33 -4.51 0.84 8.16
CA GLN A 33 -3.78 2.04 7.70
C GLN A 33 -3.38 1.94 6.23
N LEU A 34 -2.87 0.78 5.79
CA LEU A 34 -2.52 0.56 4.39
C LEU A 34 -3.75 0.61 3.46
N LEU A 35 -4.87 0.01 3.86
CA LEU A 35 -6.12 0.10 3.09
C LEU A 35 -6.65 1.54 3.01
N ARG A 36 -6.55 2.29 4.11
CA ARG A 36 -6.90 3.72 4.11
C ARG A 36 -5.97 4.55 3.22
N TYR A 37 -4.68 4.21 3.18
CA TYR A 37 -3.74 4.84 2.27
C TYR A 37 -4.08 4.55 0.79
N ILE A 38 -4.46 3.31 0.44
CA ILE A 38 -4.99 2.99 -0.90
C ILE A 38 -6.21 3.86 -1.25
N ALA A 39 -7.17 3.99 -0.35
CA ALA A 39 -8.35 4.83 -0.58
C ALA A 39 -7.98 6.33 -0.77
N LEU A 40 -6.99 6.82 -0.03
CA LEU A 40 -6.46 8.18 -0.22
C LEU A 40 -5.76 8.32 -1.57
N LEU A 41 -4.92 7.35 -1.94
CA LEU A 41 -4.21 7.35 -3.20
C LEU A 41 -5.21 7.37 -4.37
N GLU A 42 -6.23 6.51 -4.36
CA GLU A 42 -7.31 6.51 -5.35
C GLU A 42 -8.01 7.87 -5.45
N GLN A 43 -8.42 8.43 -4.30
CA GLN A 43 -9.12 9.72 -4.25
C GLN A 43 -8.29 10.84 -4.88
N TRP A 44 -7.01 10.93 -4.55
CA TRP A 44 -6.15 12.02 -4.99
C TRP A 44 -5.55 11.78 -6.38
N ASN A 45 -5.49 10.53 -6.84
CA ASN A 45 -4.97 10.21 -8.17
C ASN A 45 -5.81 10.86 -9.29
N VAL A 46 -7.11 11.03 -9.07
CA VAL A 46 -8.01 11.73 -10.01
C VAL A 46 -7.58 13.18 -10.24
N ALA A 47 -7.15 13.88 -9.19
CA ALA A 47 -6.80 15.29 -9.24
C ALA A 47 -5.35 15.53 -9.67
N TYR A 48 -4.44 14.62 -9.32
CA TYR A 48 -3.00 14.87 -9.42
C TYR A 48 -2.21 13.85 -10.25
N ASN A 49 -2.84 12.79 -10.75
CA ASN A 49 -2.18 11.74 -11.55
C ASN A 49 -0.90 11.21 -10.87
N LEU A 50 -1.03 10.84 -9.60
CA LEU A 50 0.02 10.33 -8.72
C LEU A 50 0.59 8.98 -9.20
N THR A 51 -0.24 8.16 -9.85
CA THR A 51 0.14 6.86 -10.42
C THR A 51 -0.70 6.52 -11.64
N ALA A 52 -0.12 5.75 -12.57
CA ALA A 52 -0.85 5.21 -13.72
C ALA A 52 -1.83 4.09 -13.34
N VAL A 53 -1.58 3.40 -12.21
CA VAL A 53 -2.44 2.33 -11.70
C VAL A 53 -3.71 2.94 -11.12
N LYS A 54 -4.88 2.38 -11.45
CA LYS A 54 -6.19 2.91 -11.02
C LYS A 54 -7.03 1.89 -10.28
N ASP A 55 -6.78 0.61 -10.47
CA ASP A 55 -7.47 -0.46 -9.76
C ASP A 55 -6.88 -0.61 -8.35
N PRO A 56 -7.69 -0.47 -7.28
CA PRO A 56 -7.23 -0.68 -5.91
C PRO A 56 -6.58 -2.05 -5.66
N GLN A 57 -7.03 -3.11 -6.34
CA GLN A 57 -6.42 -4.44 -6.22
C GLN A 57 -5.00 -4.44 -6.79
N GLU A 58 -4.81 -3.83 -7.96
CA GLU A 58 -3.49 -3.68 -8.56
C GLU A 58 -2.59 -2.75 -7.73
N MET A 59 -3.14 -1.71 -7.09
CA MET A 59 -2.37 -0.85 -6.19
C MET A 59 -1.84 -1.61 -4.97
N ILE A 60 -2.57 -2.58 -4.43
CA ILE A 60 -2.05 -3.44 -3.35
C ILE A 60 -0.79 -4.16 -3.82
N ASP A 61 -0.84 -4.79 -4.98
CA ASP A 61 0.28 -5.58 -5.49
C ASP A 61 1.47 -4.70 -5.91
N LEU A 62 1.21 -3.70 -6.76
CA LEU A 62 2.24 -2.90 -7.45
C LEU A 62 2.73 -1.69 -6.64
N HIS A 63 2.04 -1.30 -5.57
CA HIS A 63 2.46 -0.17 -4.73
C HIS A 63 2.74 -0.59 -3.30
N ILE A 64 1.85 -1.35 -2.67
CA ILE A 64 2.03 -1.69 -1.25
C ILE A 64 2.99 -2.86 -1.08
N LEU A 65 2.66 -4.02 -1.66
CA LEU A 65 3.45 -5.23 -1.50
C LEU A 65 4.83 -5.11 -2.17
N ASP A 66 4.91 -4.46 -3.35
CA ASP A 66 6.19 -4.16 -3.99
C ASP A 66 7.09 -3.26 -3.12
N SER A 67 6.52 -2.21 -2.52
CA SER A 67 7.27 -1.35 -1.58
C SER A 67 7.73 -2.13 -0.34
N LEU A 68 6.88 -2.98 0.22
CA LEU A 68 7.20 -3.77 1.41
C LEU A 68 8.21 -4.89 1.14
N ALA A 69 8.35 -5.35 -0.11
CA ALA A 69 9.26 -6.42 -0.47
C ALA A 69 10.73 -6.09 -0.16
N VAL A 70 11.09 -4.79 -0.17
CA VAL A 70 12.46 -4.34 0.17
C VAL A 70 12.70 -4.21 1.67
N ALA A 71 11.65 -4.16 2.51
CA ALA A 71 11.75 -3.87 3.95
C ALA A 71 12.79 -4.74 4.67
N LYS A 72 12.82 -6.04 4.36
CA LYS A 72 13.75 -7.02 4.95
C LYS A 72 15.23 -6.76 4.67
N TYR A 73 15.56 -5.93 3.68
CA TYR A 73 16.93 -5.59 3.29
C TYR A 73 17.37 -4.21 3.79
N LEU A 74 16.46 -3.45 4.41
CA LEU A 74 16.74 -2.13 4.94
C LEU A 74 17.19 -2.26 6.41
N HIS A 75 18.46 -1.95 6.66
CA HIS A 75 19.09 -2.06 7.98
C HIS A 75 19.71 -0.73 8.46
N ALA A 76 19.05 0.39 8.16
CA ALA A 76 19.50 1.72 8.54
C ALA A 76 18.48 2.41 9.44
N GLU A 77 18.95 3.15 10.44
CA GLU A 77 18.09 3.95 11.32
C GLU A 77 17.49 5.16 10.61
N ASN A 78 18.23 5.73 9.66
CA ASN A 78 17.80 6.88 8.87
C ASN A 78 17.78 6.50 7.40
N ILE A 79 16.58 6.55 6.80
CA ILE A 79 16.34 6.22 5.40
C ILE A 79 15.76 7.46 4.72
N LEU A 80 16.23 7.74 3.51
CA LEU A 80 15.70 8.80 2.67
C LEU A 80 15.02 8.18 1.45
N ASP A 81 13.75 8.53 1.25
CA ASP A 81 13.00 8.21 0.03
C ASP A 81 13.07 9.40 -0.94
N VAL A 82 13.90 9.27 -1.98
CA VAL A 82 14.15 10.34 -2.96
C VAL A 82 13.18 10.23 -4.12
N GLY A 83 12.33 11.25 -4.28
CA GLY A 83 11.38 11.31 -5.40
C GLY A 83 10.12 10.48 -5.16
N SER A 84 9.70 10.34 -3.90
CA SER A 84 8.63 9.42 -3.48
C SER A 84 7.26 9.65 -4.14
N GLY A 85 7.02 10.82 -4.75
CA GLY A 85 5.79 11.11 -5.51
C GLY A 85 4.53 10.92 -4.65
N ALA A 86 3.83 9.82 -4.86
CA ALA A 86 2.70 9.38 -4.04
C ALA A 86 3.06 9.02 -2.58
N GLY A 87 4.34 9.00 -2.24
CA GLY A 87 4.87 8.54 -0.95
C GLY A 87 5.33 7.08 -0.97
N LEU A 88 5.71 6.55 -2.15
CA LEU A 88 6.17 5.17 -2.31
C LEU A 88 7.69 5.15 -2.58
N PRO A 89 8.45 4.22 -1.96
CA PRO A 89 8.02 3.19 -1.01
C PRO A 89 7.94 3.67 0.46
N GLY A 90 8.22 4.94 0.76
CA GLY A 90 8.43 5.41 2.14
C GLY A 90 7.22 5.42 3.09
N ILE A 91 5.97 5.45 2.60
CA ILE A 91 4.77 5.38 3.45
C ILE A 91 4.42 3.93 3.83
N PRO A 92 4.45 2.94 2.90
CA PRO A 92 4.24 1.54 3.28
C PRO A 92 5.30 0.96 4.22
N LEU A 93 6.57 1.37 4.06
CA LEU A 93 7.71 0.93 4.87
C LEU A 93 7.67 1.45 6.31
#